data_AF-A0A8S9IB63-F1
#
_entry.id   AF-A0A8S9IB63-F1
#
_cell.length_a   1.000
_cell.length_b   1.000
_cell.length_c   1.000
_cell.angle_alpha   90.00
_cell.angle_beta   90.00
_cell.angle_gamma   90.00
#
_symmetry.space_group_name_H-M   'P 1'
#
loop_
_entity.id
_entity.type
_entity.pdbx_description
1 polymer ?
#
loop_
_entity_poly.entity_id
_entity_poly.type
_entity_poly.pdbx_seq_one_letter_code
_entity_poly.pdbx_strand_id
1 'polypeptide(L)'
;MKNVIDVVGHMKLVDGQTLIERPRLDDVKIATTRHIMIHVQSHDGPVMKLYLWDHAATDFCKKFNSCENTPIVLLVTTVNTKRLGGNYLTL
;
A
#
# COMPACT_ATOMS: atom_id res chain seq x y z
N MET A 1 -1.52 23.62 9.52
CA MET A 1 -1.06 22.35 10.12
C MET A 1 -1.06 21.26 9.07
N LYS A 2 0.02 20.47 8.93
CA LYS A 2 0.02 19.25 8.12
C LYS A 2 -0.71 18.18 8.94
N ASN A 3 -1.85 17.69 8.46
CA ASN A 3 -2.55 16.59 9.11
C ASN A 3 -1.92 15.29 8.61
N VAL A 4 -1.21 14.64 9.52
CA VAL A 4 -0.44 13.43 9.26
C VAL A 4 -1.08 12.31 10.05
N ILE A 5 -1.38 11.19 9.39
CA ILE A 5 -2.03 10.04 10.00
C ILE A 5 -1.17 8.79 9.84
N ASP A 6 -1.31 7.88 10.78
CA ASP A 6 -0.80 6.52 10.67
C ASP A 6 -1.95 5.59 10.29
N VAL A 7 -1.68 4.68 9.35
CA VAL A 7 -2.66 3.73 8.82
C VAL A 7 -2.16 2.33 9.07
N VAL A 8 -2.98 1.50 9.72
CA VAL A 8 -2.75 0.06 9.85
C VAL A 8 -3.94 -0.69 9.27
N GLY A 9 -3.67 -1.73 8.48
CA GLY A 9 -4.73 -2.58 7.97
C GLY A 9 -4.24 -3.78 7.19
N HIS A 10 -5.18 -4.68 6.91
CA HIS A 10 -4.95 -5.84 6.07
C HIS A 10 -4.89 -5.42 4.61
N MET A 11 -3.81 -5.80 3.94
CA MET A 11 -3.71 -5.69 2.49
C MET A 11 -4.70 -6.68 1.86
N LYS A 12 -5.45 -6.23 0.86
CA LYS A 12 -6.39 -7.04 0.08
C LYS A 12 -5.87 -7.28 -1.32
N LEU A 13 -5.32 -6.23 -1.93
CA LEU A 13 -4.71 -6.27 -3.25
C LEU A 13 -3.42 -5.45 -3.24
N VAL A 14 -2.43 -5.89 -4.02
CA VAL A 14 -1.20 -5.13 -4.29
C VAL A 14 -1.01 -5.10 -5.80
N ASP A 15 -0.99 -3.90 -6.37
CA ASP A 15 -0.92 -3.64 -7.82
C ASP A 15 -1.94 -4.45 -8.65
N GLY A 16 -3.15 -4.60 -8.09
CA GLY A 16 -4.26 -5.36 -8.70
C GLY A 16 -4.24 -6.86 -8.46
N GLN A 17 -3.19 -7.41 -7.85
CA GLN A 17 -3.05 -8.84 -7.58
C GLN A 17 -3.60 -9.20 -6.18
N THR A 18 -4.24 -10.37 -6.05
CA THR A 18 -4.69 -10.89 -4.75
C THR A 18 -3.53 -11.49 -3.97
N LEU A 19 -3.59 -11.45 -2.63
CA LEU A 19 -2.52 -12.02 -1.79
C LEU A 19 -2.56 -13.54 -1.64
N ILE A 20 -3.67 -14.17 -2.04
CA ILE A 20 -3.89 -15.62 -1.87
C ILE A 20 -2.86 -16.42 -2.66
N GLU A 21 -2.51 -15.95 -3.85
CA GLU A 21 -1.62 -16.64 -4.79
C GLU A 21 -0.14 -16.34 -4.57
N ARG A 22 0.20 -15.66 -3.46
CA ARG A 22 1.56 -15.18 -3.17
C ARG A 22 2.17 -14.39 -4.34
N PRO A 23 1.55 -13.26 -4.71
CA PRO A 23 1.95 -12.50 -5.88
C PRO A 23 3.40 -12.03 -5.78
N ARG A 24 4.04 -11.83 -6.92
CA ARG A 24 5.29 -11.09 -7.03
C ARG A 24 5.05 -9.79 -7.76
N LEU A 25 5.70 -8.76 -7.24
CA LEU A 25 5.69 -7.45 -7.87
C LEU A 25 6.75 -7.38 -8.96
N ASP A 26 6.39 -6.76 -10.08
CA ASP A 26 7.28 -6.56 -11.21
C ASP A 26 8.14 -5.31 -10.96
N ASP A 27 9.40 -5.56 -10.59
CA ASP A 27 10.40 -4.51 -10.32
C ASP A 27 10.61 -3.59 -11.53
N VAL A 28 10.53 -4.10 -12.76
CA VAL A 28 10.73 -3.32 -14.01
C VAL A 28 9.53 -2.42 -14.26
N LYS A 29 8.32 -2.95 -14.09
CA LYS A 29 7.08 -2.16 -14.16
C LYS A 29 7.12 -1.04 -13.12
N ILE A 30 7.47 -1.35 -11.88
CA ILE A 30 7.49 -0.36 -10.78
C ILE A 30 8.58 0.69 -10.98
N ALA A 31 9.75 0.32 -11.51
CA ALA A 31 10.78 1.29 -11.88
C ALA A 31 10.29 2.28 -12.95
N THR A 32 9.38 1.83 -13.84
CA THR A 32 8.81 2.64 -14.92
C THR A 32 7.64 3.50 -14.44
N THR A 33 6.65 2.92 -13.76
CA THR A 33 5.45 3.64 -13.28
C THR A 33 5.73 4.49 -12.04
N ARG A 34 6.78 4.15 -11.30
CA ARG A 34 7.21 4.78 -10.04
C ARG A 34 6.16 4.74 -8.94
N HIS A 35 5.16 3.88 -9.03
CA HIS A 35 4.16 3.75 -7.98
C HIS A 35 3.64 2.33 -7.80
N ILE A 36 3.16 2.05 -6.59
CA ILE A 36 2.43 0.83 -6.24
C ILE A 36 1.11 1.24 -5.60
N MET A 37 0.01 0.67 -6.09
CA MET A 37 -1.31 0.83 -5.48
C MET A 37 -1.61 -0.36 -4.58
N ILE A 38 -2.02 -0.09 -3.35
CA ILE A 38 -2.36 -1.11 -2.36
C ILE A 38 -3.78 -0.86 -1.87
N HIS A 39 -4.61 -1.90 -1.89
CA HIS A 39 -5.91 -1.87 -1.22
C HIS A 39 -5.72 -2.34 0.21
N VAL A 40 -6.06 -1.51 1.19
CA VAL A 40 -5.87 -1.77 2.62
C VAL A 40 -7.21 -1.64 3.32
N GLN A 41 -7.53 -2.55 4.23
CA GLN A 41 -8.74 -2.51 5.05
C GLN A 41 -8.38 -2.56 6.53
N SER A 42 -8.79 -1.55 7.31
CA SER A 42 -8.75 -1.58 8.77
C SER A 42 -9.86 -2.48 9.33
N HIS A 43 -9.83 -2.76 10.63
CA HIS A 43 -10.87 -3.57 11.29
C HIS A 43 -12.26 -2.95 11.06
N ASP A 44 -13.15 -3.70 10.42
CA ASP A 44 -14.51 -3.31 10.00
C ASP A 44 -14.61 -2.02 9.17
N GLY A 45 -13.48 -1.48 8.70
CA GLY A 45 -13.43 -0.25 7.93
C GLY A 45 -13.66 -0.44 6.43
N PRO A 46 -13.91 0.66 5.69
CA PRO A 46 -13.92 0.61 4.23
C PRO A 46 -12.54 0.23 3.69
N VAL A 47 -12.51 -0.31 2.46
CA VAL A 47 -11.24 -0.54 1.75
C VAL A 47 -10.71 0.79 1.24
N MET A 48 -9.49 1.13 1.64
CA MET A 48 -8.75 2.33 1.25
C MET A 48 -7.75 2.01 0.14
N LYS A 49 -7.54 2.96 -0.79
CA LYS A 49 -6.47 2.89 -1.79
C LYS A 49 -5.28 3.71 -1.32
N LEU A 50 -4.16 3.05 -1.10
CA LEU A 50 -2.88 3.70 -0.80
C LEU A 50 -1.98 3.65 -2.02
N TYR A 51 -1.30 4.77 -2.30
CA TYR A 51 -0.26 4.84 -3.33
C TYR A 51 1.09 5.12 -2.69
N LEU A 52 2.04 4.21 -2.88
CA LEU A 52 3.45 4.46 -2.61
C LEU A 52 4.11 4.96 -3.89
N TRP A 53 4.99 5.95 -3.79
CA TRP A 53 5.66 6.58 -4.92
C TRP A 53 7.18 6.52 -4.77
N ASP A 54 7.86 6.55 -5.92
CA ASP A 54 9.30 6.68 -6.06
C ASP A 54 10.07 5.68 -5.18
N HIS A 55 10.94 6.17 -4.30
CA HIS A 55 11.79 5.34 -3.46
C HIS A 55 10.98 4.40 -2.56
N ALA A 56 9.86 4.88 -2.00
CA ALA A 56 9.00 4.07 -1.15
C ALA A 56 8.35 2.91 -1.93
N ALA A 57 8.01 3.12 -3.21
CA ALA A 57 7.50 2.06 -4.06
C ALA A 57 8.58 1.00 -4.33
N THR A 58 9.78 1.44 -4.72
CA THR A 58 10.91 0.53 -5.00
C THR A 58 11.29 -0.30 -3.77
N ASP A 59 11.39 0.32 -2.60
CA ASP A 59 11.78 -0.37 -1.37
C ASP A 59 10.70 -1.34 -0.90
N PHE A 60 9.43 -0.94 -1.00
CA PHE A 60 8.31 -1.83 -0.72
C PHE A 60 8.34 -3.05 -1.65
N CYS A 61 8.56 -2.85 -2.95
CA CYS A 61 8.63 -3.92 -3.93
C CYS A 61 9.69 -4.98 -3.57
N LYS A 62 10.91 -4.53 -3.30
CA LYS A 62 12.03 -5.40 -2.89
C LYS A 62 11.70 -6.16 -1.62
N LYS A 63 11.19 -5.46 -0.60
CA LYS A 63 10.86 -6.09 0.68
C LYS A 63 9.72 -7.10 0.55
N PHE A 64 8.66 -6.74 -0.17
CA PHE A 64 7.51 -7.60 -0.43
C PHE A 64 7.93 -8.90 -1.14
N ASN A 65 8.74 -8.80 -2.19
CA ASN A 65 9.25 -9.95 -2.95
C ASN A 65 10.25 -10.81 -2.16
N SER A 66 10.94 -10.23 -1.17
CA SER A 66 11.90 -10.95 -0.31
C SER A 66 11.26 -11.72 0.85
N CYS A 67 9.99 -11.45 1.19
CA CYS A 67 9.33 -12.11 2.30
C CYS A 67 9.07 -13.60 1.98
N GLU A 68 9.46 -14.50 2.89
CA GLU A 68 9.22 -15.96 2.75
C GLU A 68 7.72 -16.29 2.65
N ASN A 69 6.90 -15.51 3.35
CA ASN A 69 5.45 -15.58 3.30
C ASN A 69 4.89 -14.26 2.78
N THR A 70 3.75 -14.34 2.09
CA THR A 70 3.09 -13.14 1.60
C THR A 70 2.68 -12.24 2.75
N PRO A 71 3.20 -11.01 2.82
CA PRO A 71 2.82 -10.09 3.88
C PRO A 71 1.35 -9.70 3.69
N ILE A 72 0.58 -9.69 4.78
CA ILE A 72 -0.87 -9.46 4.77
C ILE A 72 -1.31 -8.21 5.54
N VAL A 73 -0.41 -7.59 6.32
CA VAL A 73 -0.68 -6.37 7.08
C VAL A 73 0.31 -5.30 6.64
N LEU A 74 -0.18 -4.08 6.47
CA LEU A 74 0.62 -2.90 6.18
C LEU A 74 0.42 -1.87 7.29
N LEU A 75 1.53 -1.36 7.81
CA LEU A 75 1.59 -0.15 8.61
C LEU A 75 2.26 0.93 7.76
N VAL A 76 1.57 2.04 7.54
CA VAL A 76 2.13 3.22 6.90
C VAL A 76 2.02 4.37 7.86
N THR A 77 3.17 4.91 8.26
CA THR A 77 3.22 6.06 9.15
C THR A 77 3.40 7.34 8.37
N THR A 78 3.05 8.45 9.00
CA THR A 78 3.34 9.79 8.48
C THR A 78 2.62 10.10 7.14
N VAL A 79 1.42 9.55 6.91
CA VAL A 79 0.68 9.74 5.64
C VAL A 79 0.10 11.15 5.55
N ASN A 80 0.41 11.84 4.45
CA ASN A 80 -0.16 13.16 4.15
C ASN A 80 -1.56 13.01 3.53
N THR A 81 -2.58 13.32 4.34
CA THR A 81 -4.01 13.20 4.00
C THR A 81 -4.45 13.96 2.73
N LYS A 82 -3.74 15.02 2.31
CA LYS A 82 -4.08 15.79 1.10
C LYS A 82 -3.90 15.02 -0.21
N ARG A 83 -3.15 13.91 -0.21
CA ARG A 83 -2.91 13.06 -1.39
C ARG A 83 -3.72 11.76 -1.40
N LEU A 84 -4.55 11.52 -0.37
CA LEU A 84 -5.54 10.46 -0.37
C LEU A 84 -6.77 10.96 -1.12
N GLY A 85 -6.70 10.92 -2.45
CA GLY A 85 -7.77 11.37 -3.32
C GLY A 85 -8.95 10.41 -3.31
N GLY A 86 -10.06 10.82 -2.71
CA GLY A 86 -11.39 10.21 -2.88
C GLY A 86 -12.02 9.69 -1.59
N ASN A 87 -12.89 10.53 -1.03
CA ASN A 87 -13.85 10.26 0.05
C ASN A 87 -13.24 9.98 1.44
N TYR A 88 -13.36 11.02 2.28
CA TYR A 88 -13.40 11.01 3.74
C TYR A 88 -12.88 9.72 4.41
N LEU A 89 -11.62 9.77 4.82
CA LEU A 89 -11.23 9.04 6.02
C LEU A 89 -11.96 9.68 7.20
N THR A 90 -13.14 9.17 7.50
CA THR A 90 -13.71 9.31 8.85
C THR A 90 -13.14 8.14 9.65
N LEU A 91 -12.21 8.45 10.54
CA LEU A 91 -11.90 7.59 11.69
C LEU A 91 -13.04 7.67 12.69
#